data_AF-A0A1J5PH58-F1
#
_entry.id   AF-A0A1J5PH58-F1
#
_cell.length_a   1.000
_cell.length_b   1.000
_cell.length_c   1.000
_cell.angle_alpha   90.00
_cell.angle_beta   90.00
_cell.angle_gamma   90.00
#
_symmetry.space_group_name_H-M   'P 1'
#
loop_
_entity.id
_entity.type
_entity.pdbx_description
1 polymer ?
#
loop_
_entity_poly.entity_id
_entity_poly.type
_entity_poly.pdbx_seq_one_letter_code
_entity_poly.pdbx_strand_id
1 'polypeptide(L)'
;MRLSNATDRSHVTGALSDNLEGLTNMLPILRTGEAIVLGEAVGLPMRTMIQAPPKDRRPDSQDPMVCDEAIPDESMAPGGWNIRNLVEPNYNRFVETWLQQNPDLSSK
;
A
#
# COMPACT_ATOMS: atom_id res chain seq x y z
N MET A 1 8.93 -10.58 0.32
CA MET A 1 8.22 -10.45 -0.97
C MET A 1 7.81 -11.85 -1.42
N ARG A 2 6.51 -12.17 -1.40
CA ARG A 2 5.97 -13.47 -1.83
C ARG A 2 5.29 -13.30 -3.20
N LEU A 3 5.58 -14.17 -4.16
CA LEU A 3 4.96 -14.15 -5.49
C LEU A 3 4.22 -15.47 -5.76
N SER A 4 2.93 -15.49 -5.43
CA SER A 4 2.05 -16.66 -5.61
C SER A 4 1.37 -16.73 -6.98
N ASN A 5 1.29 -15.60 -7.71
CA ASN A 5 0.77 -15.57 -9.08
C ASN A 5 1.75 -16.23 -10.06
N ALA A 6 1.26 -17.17 -10.87
CA ALA A 6 2.09 -17.88 -11.86
C ALA A 6 2.58 -16.96 -12.99
N THR A 7 1.76 -16.00 -13.41
CA THR A 7 2.13 -15.04 -14.47
C THR A 7 3.28 -14.15 -14.02
N ASP A 8 3.18 -13.56 -12.83
CA ASP A 8 4.24 -12.69 -12.29
C ASP A 8 5.52 -13.46 -12.04
N ARG A 9 5.43 -14.73 -11.59
CA ARG A 9 6.61 -15.60 -11.49
C ARG A 9 7.24 -15.85 -12.84
N SER A 10 6.46 -16.12 -13.88
CA SER A 10 6.98 -16.33 -15.23
C SER A 10 7.75 -15.10 -15.74
N HIS A 11 7.21 -13.90 -15.51
CA HIS A 11 7.90 -12.66 -15.85
C HIS A 11 9.21 -12.48 -15.10
N VAL A 12 9.24 -12.78 -13.80
CA VAL A 12 10.46 -12.70 -12.99
C VAL A 12 11.47 -13.76 -13.41
N THR A 13 11.05 -15.01 -13.60
CA THR A 13 11.93 -16.11 -14.04
C THR A 13 12.50 -15.83 -15.43
N GLY A 14 11.72 -15.29 -16.35
CA GLY A 14 12.18 -14.94 -17.70
C GLY A 14 13.21 -13.79 -17.75
N ALA A 15 13.31 -12.98 -16.69
CA ALA A 15 14.32 -11.95 -16.55
C ALA A 15 15.62 -12.46 -15.88
N LEU A 16 15.59 -13.67 -15.32
CA LEU A 16 16.71 -14.28 -14.60
C LEU A 16 17.45 -15.29 -15.50
N SER A 17 18.73 -15.52 -15.22
CA SER A 17 19.49 -16.57 -15.92
C SER A 17 18.96 -17.97 -15.59
N ASP A 18 18.98 -18.88 -16.57
CA ASP A 18 18.42 -20.24 -16.47
C ASP A 18 18.89 -21.07 -15.26
N ASN A 19 20.08 -20.78 -14.72
CA ASN A 19 20.62 -21.48 -13.53
C ASN A 19 19.96 -21.10 -12.19
N LEU A 20 18.90 -20.28 -12.19
CA LEU A 20 18.25 -19.77 -10.98
C LEU A 20 16.81 -20.30 -10.78
N GLU A 21 16.38 -21.27 -11.59
CA GLU A 21 15.03 -21.83 -11.56
C GLU A 21 14.65 -22.42 -10.18
N GLY A 22 15.59 -23.11 -9.54
CA GLY A 22 15.40 -23.68 -8.19
C GLY A 22 15.09 -22.64 -7.11
N LEU A 23 15.61 -21.42 -7.27
CA LEU A 23 15.32 -20.30 -6.35
C LEU A 23 13.96 -19.67 -6.67
N THR A 24 13.60 -19.55 -7.95
CA THR A 24 12.28 -19.03 -8.35
C THR A 24 11.13 -19.92 -7.88
N ASN A 25 11.37 -21.23 -7.77
CA ASN A 25 10.41 -22.18 -7.19
C ASN A 25 10.12 -21.93 -5.70
N MET A 26 10.99 -21.20 -4.99
CA MET A 26 10.76 -20.83 -3.60
C MET A 26 9.94 -19.55 -3.42
N LEU A 27 9.75 -18.72 -4.46
CA LEU A 27 9.03 -17.45 -4.37
C LEU A 27 7.58 -17.57 -3.80
N PRO A 28 6.80 -18.63 -4.09
CA PRO A 28 5.47 -18.80 -3.53
C PRO A 28 5.44 -19.07 -2.02
N ILE A 29 6.50 -19.67 -1.47
CA ILE A 29 6.53 -20.17 -0.09
C ILE A 29 7.21 -19.21 0.90
N LEU A 30 7.72 -18.08 0.43
CA LEU A 30 8.33 -17.05 1.30
C LEU A 30 7.31 -16.49 2.30
N ARG A 31 7.74 -16.32 3.55
CA ARG A 31 6.94 -15.69 4.61
C ARG A 31 7.00 -14.16 4.50
N THR A 32 6.15 -13.47 5.26
CA THR A 32 6.23 -12.02 5.42
C THR A 32 7.61 -11.63 5.96
N GLY A 33 8.22 -10.63 5.33
CA GLY A 33 9.59 -10.20 5.64
C GLY A 33 10.69 -11.06 5.02
N GLU A 34 10.40 -12.22 4.42
CA GLU A 34 11.42 -13.00 3.71
C GLU A 34 11.62 -12.51 2.27
N ALA A 35 12.84 -12.58 1.77
CA ALA A 35 13.19 -12.26 0.39
C ALA A 35 14.33 -13.15 -0.12
N ILE A 36 14.43 -13.27 -1.44
CA ILE A 36 15.58 -13.86 -2.12
C ILE A 36 16.40 -12.72 -2.71
N VAL A 37 17.70 -12.69 -2.43
CA VAL A 37 18.63 -11.67 -2.95
C VAL A 37 19.60 -12.35 -3.91
N LEU A 38 19.73 -11.75 -5.10
CA LEU A 38 20.47 -12.28 -6.26
C LEU A 38 21.22 -11.12 -6.95
N GLY A 39 22.17 -11.45 -7.82
CA GLY A 39 22.90 -10.49 -8.65
C GLY A 39 24.15 -9.92 -7.99
N GLU A 40 24.67 -8.83 -8.54
CA GLU A 40 25.98 -8.24 -8.17
C GLU A 40 26.03 -7.69 -6.74
N ALA A 41 24.87 -7.41 -6.13
CA ALA A 41 24.79 -6.90 -4.76
C ALA A 41 25.24 -7.94 -3.71
N VAL A 42 25.34 -9.22 -4.07
CA VAL A 42 25.69 -10.31 -3.15
C VAL A 42 26.66 -11.29 -3.80
N GLY A 43 27.59 -11.83 -3.02
CA GLY A 43 28.54 -12.84 -3.52
C GLY A 43 27.90 -14.21 -3.77
N LEU A 44 26.78 -14.52 -3.10
CA LEU A 44 26.05 -15.77 -3.27
C LEU A 44 24.53 -15.52 -3.15
N PRO A 45 23.72 -16.20 -3.97
CA PRO A 45 22.27 -16.23 -3.81
C PRO A 45 21.87 -16.68 -2.41
N MET A 46 20.99 -15.91 -1.75
CA MET A 46 20.55 -16.25 -0.40
C MET A 46 19.09 -15.86 -0.14
N ARG A 47 18.44 -16.68 0.69
CA ARG A 47 17.15 -16.35 1.31
C ARG A 47 17.42 -15.59 2.60
N THR A 48 16.79 -14.43 2.78
CA THR A 48 17.06 -13.50 3.88
C THR A 48 15.77 -13.06 4.55
N MET A 49 15.89 -12.54 5.78
CA MET A 49 14.82 -11.86 6.51
C MET A 49 15.11 -10.36 6.53
N ILE A 50 14.22 -9.58 5.94
CA ILE A 50 14.23 -8.12 5.96
C ILE A 50 13.61 -7.66 7.27
N GLN A 51 14.39 -6.95 8.08
CA GLN A 51 13.90 -6.34 9.31
C GLN A 51 13.19 -5.03 8.98
N ALA A 52 11.98 -4.85 9.51
CA ALA A 52 11.27 -3.59 9.36
C ALA A 52 12.03 -2.46 10.09
N PRO A 53 12.06 -1.24 9.54
CA PRO A 53 12.64 -0.11 10.25
C PRO A 53 11.88 0.17 11.56
N PRO A 54 12.53 0.83 12.52
CA PRO A 54 11.90 1.40 13.71
C PRO A 54 10.64 2.21 13.35
N LYS A 55 9.66 2.24 14.25
CA LYS A 55 8.33 2.85 13.98
C LYS A 55 8.43 4.32 13.53
N ASP A 56 9.38 5.07 14.09
CA ASP A 56 9.69 6.47 13.78
C ASP A 56 10.35 6.70 12.41
N ARG A 57 10.80 5.62 11.74
CA ARG A 57 11.45 5.67 10.42
C ARG A 57 10.68 4.89 9.35
N ARG A 58 9.44 4.50 9.65
CA ARG A 58 8.57 3.86 8.66
C ARG A 58 8.03 4.93 7.69
N PRO A 59 7.86 4.59 6.41
CA PRO A 59 7.15 5.46 5.49
C PRO A 59 5.70 5.63 5.96
N ASP A 60 5.12 6.79 5.64
CA ASP A 60 3.71 7.08 5.88
C ASP A 60 2.84 6.37 4.83
N SER A 61 2.78 5.04 4.93
CA SER A 61 2.06 4.16 4.01
C SER A 61 1.06 3.26 4.74
N GLN A 62 0.78 3.54 6.01
CA GLN A 62 -0.19 2.78 6.79
C GLN A 62 -1.59 3.17 6.32
N ASP A 63 -2.51 2.20 6.29
CA ASP A 63 -3.90 2.51 5.96
C ASP A 63 -4.45 3.58 6.92
N PRO A 64 -5.12 4.63 6.39
CA PRO A 64 -5.71 5.65 7.24
C PRO A 64 -6.78 5.01 8.13
N MET A 65 -6.99 5.59 9.31
CA MET A 65 -8.04 5.13 10.21
C MET A 65 -9.41 5.52 9.64
N VAL A 66 -10.09 4.56 9.00
CA VAL A 66 -11.39 4.79 8.35
C VAL A 66 -12.55 4.81 9.35
N CYS A 67 -12.47 4.06 10.45
CA CYS A 67 -13.43 4.14 11.55
C CYS A 67 -12.63 4.17 12.85
N ASP A 68 -12.93 5.16 13.69
CA ASP A 68 -12.43 5.22 15.05
C ASP A 68 -13.55 4.79 16.00
N GLU A 69 -13.22 4.04 17.05
CA GLU A 69 -14.18 3.66 18.10
C GLU A 69 -14.47 4.84 19.04
N ALA A 70 -13.58 5.83 19.09
CA ALA A 70 -13.76 7.05 19.85
C ALA A 70 -14.91 7.91 19.30
N ILE A 71 -15.54 8.67 20.19
CA ILE A 71 -16.59 9.64 19.84
C ILE A 71 -15.95 10.71 18.94
N PRO A 72 -16.65 11.28 17.94
CA PRO A 72 -16.07 12.23 16.99
C PRO A 72 -15.30 13.41 17.60
N ASP A 73 -15.70 13.86 18.80
CA ASP A 73 -15.06 14.99 19.50
C ASP A 73 -13.70 14.65 20.13
N GLU A 74 -13.37 13.35 20.24
CA GLU A 74 -12.12 12.83 20.81
C GLU A 74 -11.22 12.14 19.77
N SER A 75 -11.70 11.94 18.54
CA SER A 75 -10.94 11.28 17.49
C SER A 75 -9.89 12.21 16.89
N MET A 76 -8.64 11.72 16.83
CA MET A 76 -7.52 12.42 16.19
C MET A 76 -7.38 12.07 14.69
N ALA A 77 -8.28 11.24 14.15
CA ALA A 77 -8.26 10.83 12.75
C ALA A 77 -9.12 11.77 11.89
N PRO A 78 -8.59 12.32 10.78
CA PRO A 78 -9.37 13.18 9.89
C PRO A 78 -10.43 12.35 9.16
N GLY A 79 -11.65 12.36 9.67
CA GLY A 79 -12.86 12.03 8.93
C GLY A 79 -13.00 10.59 8.45
N GLY A 80 -13.42 9.71 9.37
CA GLY A 80 -13.83 8.35 9.07
C GLY A 80 -15.32 8.18 8.68
N TRP A 81 -15.73 6.97 8.34
CA TRP A 81 -17.14 6.62 8.11
C TRP A 81 -18.00 6.65 9.38
N ASN A 82 -17.39 6.85 10.55
CA ASN A 82 -18.08 6.98 11.84
C ASN A 82 -18.52 8.43 12.17
N ILE A 83 -18.35 9.37 11.22
CA ILE A 83 -18.88 10.73 11.37
C ILE A 83 -20.41 10.69 11.30
N ARG A 84 -21.09 11.37 12.23
CA ARG A 84 -22.55 11.52 12.20
C ARG A 84 -22.99 12.22 10.92
N ASN A 85 -24.10 11.77 10.34
CA ASN A 85 -24.70 12.46 9.19
C ASN A 85 -24.94 13.94 9.51
N LEU A 86 -24.61 14.80 8.56
CA LEU A 86 -24.98 16.21 8.59
C LEU A 86 -26.50 16.32 8.72
N VAL A 87 -26.97 17.08 9.71
CA VAL A 87 -28.40 17.27 9.97
C VAL A 87 -29.06 18.12 8.86
N GLU A 88 -28.31 19.08 8.31
CA GLU A 88 -28.74 19.93 7.19
C GLU A 88 -27.58 20.11 6.20
N PRO A 89 -27.32 19.12 5.35
CA PRO A 89 -26.20 19.20 4.41
C PRO A 89 -26.49 20.19 3.28
N ASN A 90 -25.60 21.17 3.10
CA ASN A 90 -25.62 22.06 1.93
C ASN A 90 -24.72 21.51 0.82
N TYR A 91 -25.34 20.92 -0.19
CA TYR A 91 -24.63 20.32 -1.33
C TYR A 91 -24.45 21.27 -2.52
N ASN A 92 -24.89 22.53 -2.46
CA ASN A 92 -24.84 23.44 -3.61
C ASN A 92 -23.41 23.59 -4.13
N ARG A 93 -22.45 23.77 -3.21
CA ARG A 93 -21.03 23.87 -3.52
C ARG A 93 -20.49 22.63 -4.23
N PHE A 94 -20.90 21.44 -3.78
CA PHE A 94 -20.51 20.17 -4.38
C PHE A 94 -21.09 20.05 -5.80
N VAL A 95 -22.38 20.35 -5.97
CA VAL A 95 -23.06 20.31 -7.27
C VAL A 95 -22.42 21.27 -8.27
N GLU A 96 -22.07 22.49 -7.84
CA GLU A 96 -21.37 23.48 -8.68
C GLU A 96 -20.02 22.96 -9.15
N THR A 97 -19.17 22.46 -8.25
CA THR A 97 -17.87 21.88 -8.63
C THR A 97 -18.01 20.66 -9.55
N TRP A 98 -19.00 19.81 -9.31
CA TRP A 98 -19.24 18.61 -10.10
C TRP A 98 -19.70 18.94 -11.51
N LEU A 99 -20.62 19.90 -11.66
CA LEU A 99 -21.08 20.38 -12.96
C LEU A 99 -19.97 21.07 -13.73
N GLN A 100 -19.11 21.83 -13.05
CA GLN A 100 -17.98 22.54 -13.67
C GLN A 100 -16.78 21.62 -13.94
N GLN A 101 -16.76 20.40 -13.37
CA GLN A 101 -15.60 19.50 -13.37
C GLN A 101 -14.32 20.22 -12.89
N ASN A 102 -14.48 21.19 -11.99
CA ASN A 102 -13.40 22.03 -11.47
C ASN A 102 -13.53 22.08 -9.94
N PRO A 103 -12.52 21.62 -9.18
CA PRO A 103 -12.55 21.66 -7.73
C PRO A 103 -12.32 23.08 -7.16
N ASP A 104 -11.83 24.02 -7.97
CA ASP A 104 -11.62 25.40 -7.55
C ASP A 104 -12.88 26.25 -7.76
N LEU A 105 -13.36 26.85 -6.67
CA LEU A 105 -14.54 27.72 -6.64
C LEU A 105 -14.19 29.20 -6.61
N SER A 106 -12.96 29.55 -6.99
CA SER A 106 -12.44 30.92 -7.03
C SER A 106 -13.15 31.88 -8.00
N SER A 107 -14.33 31.55 -8.51
CA SER A 107 -15.09 32.37 -9.46
C SER A 107 -16.57 32.50 -9.08
N LYS A 108 -16.87 33.38 -8.12
CA LYS A 108 -17.79 34.53 -8.29
C LYS A 108 -17.91 35.36 -7.02
#